data_AF-A0A7C4RJ83-F1
#
_entry.id   AF-A0A7C4RJ83-F1
#
_cell.length_a   1.000
_cell.length_b   1.000
_cell.length_c   1.000
_cell.angle_alpha   90.00
_cell.angle_beta   90.00
_cell.angle_gamma   90.00
#
_symmetry.space_group_name_H-M   'P 1'
#
loop_
_entity.id
_entity.type
_entity.pdbx_description
1 polymer ?
#
loop_
_entity_poly.entity_id
_entity_poly.type
_entity_poly.pdbx_seq_one_letter_code
_entity_poly.pdbx_strand_id
1 'polypeptide(L)'
;MPFKEKSVDISLACEILEHLSKNDGRLLLNELERISRNLIIVSSPIGWPQEEIYGNPYEKHISEWKPEEFENLGYKIEVFDAVVLPRTLKLVDKMRRTIFRLPHPRLIIAHKILTF
;
A
#
# COMPACT_ATOMS: atom_id res chain seq x y z
N MET A 1 -0.11 13.21 15.27
CA MET A 1 -1.55 13.60 15.37
C MET A 1 -1.97 13.71 16.84
N PRO A 2 -3.02 14.49 17.24
CA PRO A 2 -3.37 14.69 18.66
C PRO A 2 -4.10 13.48 19.30
N PHE A 3 -3.72 12.26 18.93
CA PHE A 3 -4.29 11.03 19.49
C PHE A 3 -3.39 10.47 20.59
N LYS A 4 -4.04 10.00 21.66
CA LYS A 4 -3.37 9.29 22.76
C LYS A 4 -2.84 7.94 22.27
N GLU A 5 -1.83 7.42 22.94
CA GLU A 5 -1.33 6.07 22.66
C GLU A 5 -2.45 5.03 22.81
N LYS A 6 -2.50 4.03 21.93
CA LYS A 6 -3.48 2.91 21.94
C LYS A 6 -4.94 3.36 22.11
N SER A 7 -5.28 4.52 21.55
CA SER A 7 -6.63 5.12 21.62
C SER A 7 -7.52 4.78 20.43
N VAL A 8 -6.94 4.19 19.38
CA VAL A 8 -7.65 3.77 18.16
C VAL A 8 -7.62 2.25 18.08
N ASP A 9 -8.77 1.59 17.97
CA ASP A 9 -8.80 0.12 17.89
C ASP A 9 -8.19 -0.41 16.60
N ILE A 10 -8.50 0.23 15.47
CA ILE A 10 -8.03 -0.15 14.13
C ILE A 10 -7.65 1.11 13.35
N SER A 11 -6.47 1.10 12.74
CA SER A 11 -6.07 2.14 11.79
C SER A 11 -5.97 1.61 10.36
N LEU A 12 -6.47 2.40 9.41
CA LEU A 12 -6.40 2.12 7.98
C LEU A 12 -5.65 3.26 7.28
N ALA A 13 -4.65 2.92 6.48
CA ALA A 13 -3.94 3.85 5.61
C ALA A 13 -3.94 3.29 4.18
N CYS A 14 -4.92 3.71 3.39
CA CYS A 14 -5.13 3.20 2.04
C CYS A 14 -4.57 4.16 1.01
N GLU A 15 -3.70 3.68 0.13
CA GLU A 15 -3.17 4.42 -1.03
C GLU A 15 -2.69 5.83 -0.67
N ILE A 16 -1.95 5.97 0.42
CA ILE A 16 -1.46 7.26 0.93
C ILE A 16 0.06 7.32 1.02
N LEU A 17 0.72 6.18 1.17
CA LEU A 17 2.17 6.13 1.42
C LEU A 17 2.99 6.58 0.21
N GLU A 18 2.54 6.24 -0.99
CA GLU A 18 3.15 6.58 -2.26
C GLU A 18 3.13 8.08 -2.55
N HIS A 19 2.20 8.82 -1.94
CA HIS A 19 2.08 10.27 -2.02
C HIS A 19 2.97 11.01 -1.01
N LEU A 20 3.61 10.28 -0.10
CA LEU A 20 4.51 10.83 0.92
C LEU A 20 5.96 10.59 0.54
N SER A 21 6.85 11.46 1.03
CA SER A 21 8.28 11.13 1.04
C SER A 21 8.51 9.87 1.88
N LYS A 22 9.58 9.12 1.61
CA LYS A 22 9.92 7.92 2.41
C LYS A 22 10.04 8.22 3.91
N ASN A 23 10.57 9.40 4.25
CA ASN A 23 10.71 9.81 5.64
C ASN A 23 9.35 10.08 6.29
N ASP A 24 8.47 10.82 5.61
CA ASP A 24 7.13 11.13 6.12
C ASP A 24 6.25 9.87 6.20
N GLY A 25 6.37 8.96 5.23
CA GLY A 25 5.69 7.66 5.28
C GLY A 25 6.16 6.80 6.46
N ARG A 26 7.46 6.81 6.80
CA ARG A 26 7.95 6.15 8.03
C ARG A 26 7.41 6.80 9.31
N LEU A 27 7.33 8.14 9.34
CA LEU A 27 6.72 8.85 10.46
C LEU A 27 5.24 8.51 10.61
N LEU A 28 4.50 8.41 9.49
CA LEU A 28 3.12 7.94 9.48
C LEU A 28 3.00 6.54 10.07
N LEU A 29 3.78 5.57 9.58
CA LEU A 29 3.76 4.19 10.08
C LEU A 29 4.05 4.11 11.59
N ASN A 30 5.05 4.86 12.07
CA ASN A 30 5.37 4.93 13.50
C ASN A 30 4.20 5.52 14.32
N GLU A 31 3.55 6.56 13.82
CA GLU A 31 2.39 7.15 14.49
C GLU A 31 1.19 6.19 14.48
N LEU A 32 0.96 5.44 13.39
CA LEU A 32 -0.08 4.41 13.34
C LEU A 32 0.18 3.33 14.39
N GLU A 33 1.42 2.89 14.57
CA GLU A 33 1.82 1.95 15.62
C GLU A 33 1.61 2.49 17.02
N ARG A 34 1.92 3.77 17.26
CA ARG A 34 1.71 4.40 18.56
C ARG A 34 0.24 4.51 18.93
N ILE A 35 -0.63 4.90 17.99
CA ILE A 35 -2.02 5.22 18.31
C ILE A 35 -2.94 3.99 18.25
N SER A 36 -2.56 2.95 17.50
CA SER A 36 -3.39 1.77 17.29
C SER A 36 -3.29 0.78 18.44
N ARG A 37 -4.41 0.12 18.75
CA ARG A 37 -4.50 -0.86 19.81
C ARG A 37 -4.46 -2.29 19.30
N ASN A 38 -5.20 -2.60 18.23
CA ASN A 38 -5.43 -4.00 17.82
C ASN A 38 -4.85 -4.29 16.43
N LEU A 39 -5.13 -3.43 15.44
CA LEU A 39 -4.81 -3.72 14.05
C LEU A 39 -4.45 -2.46 13.26
N ILE A 40 -3.42 -2.59 12.43
CA ILE A 40 -3.09 -1.62 11.39
C ILE A 40 -3.21 -2.34 10.05
N ILE A 41 -3.87 -1.72 9.07
CA ILE A 41 -3.84 -2.15 7.67
C ILE A 41 -3.37 -0.97 6.84
N VAL A 42 -2.41 -1.24 5.97
CA VAL A 42 -1.82 -0.28 5.05
C VAL A 42 -1.88 -0.88 3.66
N SER A 43 -2.34 -0.09 2.68
CA SER A 43 -2.22 -0.46 1.27
C SER A 43 -1.37 0.53 0.51
N SER A 44 -0.62 0.03 -0.47
CA SER A 44 0.19 0.85 -1.37
C SER A 44 0.48 0.10 -2.67
N PRO A 45 0.49 0.78 -3.83
CA PRO A 45 0.70 0.13 -5.11
C PRO A 45 2.19 -0.19 -5.34
N ILE A 46 2.45 -1.25 -6.11
CA ILE A 46 3.79 -1.67 -6.55
C ILE A 46 3.95 -1.33 -8.03
N GLY A 47 5.03 -0.63 -8.39
CA GLY A 47 5.38 -0.35 -9.77
C GLY A 47 4.32 0.47 -10.51
N TRP A 48 3.63 1.38 -9.81
CA TRP A 48 2.58 2.24 -10.37
C TRP A 48 3.00 3.72 -10.28
N PRO A 49 3.86 4.19 -11.20
CA PRO A 49 4.16 5.61 -11.29
C PRO A 49 2.91 6.38 -11.73
N GLN A 50 2.60 7.45 -11.01
CA GLN A 50 1.47 8.34 -11.28
C GLN A 50 1.94 9.78 -11.20
N GLU A 51 1.64 10.55 -12.24
CA GLU A 51 1.83 11.99 -12.26
C GLU A 51 0.63 12.71 -11.63
N GLU A 52 0.64 14.04 -11.61
CA GLU A 52 -0.49 14.82 -11.12
C GLU A 52 -1.78 14.50 -11.89
N ILE A 53 -2.86 14.19 -11.16
CA ILE A 53 -4.18 14.00 -11.75
C ILE A 53 -4.94 15.32 -11.67
N TYR A 54 -5.45 15.80 -12.81
CA TYR A 54 -6.15 17.09 -12.94
C TYR A 54 -5.34 18.30 -12.40
N GLY A 55 -4.01 18.22 -12.45
CA GLY A 55 -3.11 19.27 -11.92
C GLY A 55 -3.05 19.34 -10.40
N ASN A 56 -3.50 18.30 -9.68
CA ASN A 56 -3.29 18.19 -8.25
C ASN A 56 -1.90 17.60 -7.95
N PRO A 57 -0.93 18.40 -7.45
CA PRO A 57 0.41 17.90 -7.15
C PRO A 57 0.43 16.83 -6.06
N TYR A 58 -0.58 16.77 -5.19
CA TYR A 58 -0.66 15.79 -4.12
C TYR A 58 -1.11 14.40 -4.58
N GLU A 59 -1.64 14.27 -5.81
CA GLU A 59 -1.96 12.97 -6.41
C GLU A 59 -0.73 12.29 -7.00
N LYS A 60 0.41 12.99 -7.11
CA LYS A 60 1.62 12.39 -7.66
C LYS A 60 2.16 11.31 -6.73
N HIS A 61 2.54 10.17 -7.29
CA HIS A 61 3.28 9.14 -6.56
C HIS A 61 4.75 9.56 -6.52
N ILE A 62 5.22 10.00 -5.35
CA ILE A 62 6.58 10.50 -5.13
C ILE A 62 7.48 9.50 -4.39
N SER A 63 6.92 8.38 -3.91
CA SER A 63 7.68 7.25 -3.38
C SER A 63 7.07 5.92 -3.79
N GLU A 64 7.88 4.86 -3.77
CA GLU A 64 7.44 3.47 -4.02
C GLU A 64 7.80 2.60 -2.83
N TRP A 65 6.87 1.76 -2.37
CA TRP A 65 7.08 0.86 -1.23
C TRP A 65 7.14 -0.59 -1.66
N LYS A 66 8.16 -1.31 -1.18
CA LYS A 66 8.34 -2.73 -1.47
C LYS A 66 7.83 -3.60 -0.31
N PRO A 67 7.34 -4.83 -0.58
CA PRO A 67 6.88 -5.74 0.47
C PRO A 67 7.91 -5.93 1.59
N GLU A 68 9.20 -6.04 1.24
CA GLU A 68 10.28 -6.28 2.19
C GLU A 68 10.46 -5.11 3.19
N GLU A 69 10.07 -3.89 2.80
CA GLU A 69 10.11 -2.75 3.72
C GLU A 69 9.07 -2.87 4.83
N PHE A 70 7.90 -3.43 4.53
CA PHE A 70 6.86 -3.71 5.53
C PHE A 70 7.20 -4.94 6.37
N GLU A 71 7.77 -5.98 5.77
CA GLU A 71 8.28 -7.17 6.48
C GLU A 71 9.31 -6.77 7.55
N ASN A 72 10.27 -5.92 7.18
CA ASN A 72 11.30 -5.42 8.10
C ASN A 72 10.71 -4.57 9.26
N LEU A 73 9.51 -4.01 9.09
CA LEU A 73 8.77 -3.30 10.13
C LEU A 73 7.82 -4.22 10.92
N GLY A 74 7.82 -5.53 10.65
CA GLY A 74 7.02 -6.51 11.36
C GLY A 74 5.55 -6.58 10.92
N TYR A 75 5.23 -6.08 9.74
CA TYR A 75 3.92 -6.31 9.12
C TYR A 75 3.90 -7.69 8.47
N LYS A 76 2.70 -8.28 8.39
CA LYS A 76 2.36 -9.38 7.48
C LYS A 76 1.80 -8.81 6.19
N ILE A 77 2.05 -9.45 5.07
CA ILE A 77 1.86 -8.85 3.75
C ILE A 77 1.16 -9.85 2.83
N GLU A 78 0.16 -9.33 2.13
CA GLU A 78 -0.51 -9.98 1.03
C GLU A 78 -0.33 -9.11 -0.21
N VAL A 79 -0.04 -9.71 -1.37
CA VAL A 79 0.12 -8.99 -2.63
C VAL A 79 -0.97 -9.44 -3.59
N PHE A 80 -1.74 -8.49 -4.08
CA PHE A 80 -2.85 -8.73 -5.00
C PHE A 80 -2.56 -8.17 -6.38
N ASP A 81 -3.13 -8.82 -7.39
CA ASP A 81 -3.23 -8.26 -8.73
C ASP A 81 -4.34 -7.19 -8.72
N ALA A 82 -4.01 -5.92 -8.96
CA ALA A 82 -4.98 -4.82 -8.91
C ALA A 82 -5.91 -4.79 -10.14
N VAL A 83 -5.51 -5.45 -11.24
CA VAL A 83 -6.40 -5.72 -12.38
C VAL A 83 -6.89 -7.16 -12.29
N VAL A 84 -8.14 -7.33 -11.88
CA VAL A 84 -8.79 -8.63 -11.83
C VAL A 84 -9.57 -8.87 -13.13
N LEU A 85 -8.95 -9.57 -14.08
CA LEU A 85 -9.72 -10.18 -15.16
C LEU A 85 -10.50 -11.39 -14.59
N PRO A 86 -11.75 -11.62 -15.00
CA PRO A 86 -12.46 -12.84 -14.65
C PRO A 86 -11.61 -14.08 -14.94
N ARG A 87 -11.63 -15.08 -14.04
CA ARG A 87 -10.87 -16.34 -14.22
C ARG A 87 -11.20 -17.07 -15.53
N THR A 88 -12.34 -16.76 -16.14
CA THR A 88 -12.75 -17.26 -17.47
C THR A 88 -11.86 -16.75 -18.60
N LEU A 89 -11.10 -15.68 -18.39
CA LEU A 89 -10.24 -15.04 -19.39
C LEU A 89 -8.74 -15.30 -19.15
N LYS A 90 -8.36 -16.39 -18.45
CA LYS A 90 -6.96 -16.76 -18.17
C LYS A 90 -6.04 -16.73 -19.41
N LEU A 91 -6.54 -17.15 -20.57
CA LEU A 91 -5.76 -17.14 -21.81
C LEU A 91 -5.47 -15.71 -22.29
N VAL A 92 -6.47 -14.83 -22.22
CA VAL A 92 -6.34 -13.41 -22.57
C VAL A 92 -5.41 -12.71 -21.59
N ASP A 93 -5.50 -12.99 -20.29
CA ASP A 93 -4.59 -12.46 -19.27
C ASP A 93 -3.13 -12.88 -19.54
N LYS A 94 -2.90 -14.15 -19.89
CA LYS A 94 -1.56 -14.63 -20.28
C LYS A 94 -1.03 -13.92 -21.52
N MET A 95 -1.85 -13.77 -22.57
CA MET A 95 -1.45 -13.04 -23.78
C MET A 95 -1.17 -11.56 -23.47
N ARG A 96 -2.01 -10.90 -22.66
CA ARG A 96 -1.83 -9.52 -22.19
C ARG A 96 -0.47 -9.33 -21.49
N ARG A 97 -0.13 -10.22 -20.57
CA ARG A 97 1.13 -10.18 -19.80
C ARG A 97 2.36 -10.45 -20.67
N THR A 98 2.30 -11.48 -21.52
CA THR A 98 3.47 -11.97 -22.26
C THR A 98 3.71 -11.24 -23.58
N ILE A 99 2.65 -10.98 -24.35
CA ILE A 99 2.74 -10.42 -25.71
C ILE A 99 2.76 -8.90 -25.66
N PHE A 100 1.88 -8.30 -24.85
CA PHE A 100 1.71 -6.85 -24.81
C PHE A 100 2.54 -6.16 -23.72
N ARG A 101 3.21 -6.93 -22.84
CA ARG A 101 4.03 -6.41 -21.72
C ARG A 101 3.32 -5.32 -20.90
N LEU A 102 2.00 -5.39 -20.83
CA LEU A 102 1.21 -4.39 -20.12
C LEU A 102 1.58 -4.42 -18.62
N PRO A 103 1.73 -3.24 -17.98
CA PRO A 103 2.02 -3.18 -16.57
C PRO A 103 0.95 -3.94 -15.79
N HIS A 104 1.43 -4.64 -14.77
CA HIS A 104 0.61 -5.47 -13.92
C HIS A 104 0.60 -4.85 -12.53
N PRO A 105 -0.28 -3.85 -12.28
CA PRO A 105 -0.32 -3.21 -10.99
C PRO A 105 -0.57 -4.25 -9.95
N ARG A 106 0.32 -4.29 -8.96
CA ARG A 106 0.13 -5.10 -7.78
C ARG A 106 -0.14 -4.16 -6.61
N LEU A 107 -0.96 -4.63 -5.70
CA LEU A 107 -1.31 -3.91 -4.49
C LEU A 107 -0.69 -4.65 -3.31
N ILE A 108 0.07 -3.95 -2.48
CA ILE A 108 0.45 -4.46 -1.17
C ILE A 108 -0.73 -4.22 -0.24
N ILE A 109 -1.10 -5.24 0.53
CA ILE A 109 -1.87 -5.11 1.75
C ILE A 109 -0.98 -5.58 2.89
N ALA A 110 -0.44 -4.62 3.64
CA ALA A 110 0.36 -4.86 4.83
C ALA A 110 -0.53 -4.73 6.06
N HIS A 111 -0.52 -5.71 6.95
CA HIS A 111 -1.27 -5.66 8.19
C HIS A 111 -0.43 -6.07 9.39
N LYS A 112 -0.63 -5.40 10.53
CA LYS A 112 0.10 -5.66 11.76
C LYS A 112 -0.89 -5.77 12.91
N ILE A 113 -0.95 -6.95 13.53
CA ILE A 113 -1.72 -7.18 14.75
C ILE A 113 -0.83 -6.78 15.92
N LEU A 114 -1.32 -5.89 16.77
CA LEU A 114 -0.62 -5.42 17.95
C LEU A 114 -1.09 -6.24 19.15
N THR A 115 -0.19 -7.03 19.74
CA THR A 115 -0.43 -7.78 20.97
C THR A 115 0.14 -7.02 22.16
N PHE A 116 -0.57 -7.06 23.29
CA PHE A 116 -0.16 -6.45 24.55
C PHE A 116 0.94 -7.26 25.25
#